data_AF-W1XLZ9-F1
#
_entry.id   AF-W1XLZ9-F1
#
_cell.length_a   1.000
_cell.length_b   1.000
_cell.length_c   1.000
_cell.angle_alpha   90.00
_cell.angle_beta   90.00
_cell.angle_gamma   90.00
#
_symmetry.space_group_name_H-M   'P 1'
#
loop_
_entity.id
_entity.type
_entity.pdbx_description
1 polymer ?
#
loop_
_entity_poly.entity_id
_entity_poly.type
_entity_poly.pdbx_seq_one_letter_code
_entity_poly.pdbx_strand_id
1 'polypeptide(L)'
;INKPKPTVYIETGNEGPEGLGFAYSGNVAWGALATQVGGDLITKDVVQKAGPVNPEFILERNPDIIMIIGSYWPKKPTSMRLGFDTNEAKSQEL
;
A
#
# COMPACT_ATOMS: atom_id res chain seq x y z
N ILE A 1 11.05 22.02 8.76
CA ILE A 1 10.77 21.99 7.29
C ILE A 1 9.31 22.38 7.12
N ASN A 2 9.00 23.49 6.43
CA ASN A 2 7.63 23.95 6.19
C ASN A 2 7.16 23.48 4.81
N LYS A 3 6.89 22.18 4.67
CA LYS A 3 6.29 21.61 3.46
C LYS A 3 5.05 20.81 3.86
N PRO A 4 3.99 20.77 3.03
CA PRO A 4 2.84 19.92 3.28
C PRO A 4 3.29 18.46 3.33
N LYS A 5 2.62 17.66 4.16
CA LYS A 5 2.84 16.21 4.21
C LYS A 5 2.33 15.59 2.90
N PRO A 6 3.09 14.70 2.25
CA PRO A 6 2.58 14.00 1.06
C PRO A 6 1.44 13.08 1.47
N THR A 7 0.40 13.03 0.66
CA THR A 7 -0.69 12.07 0.79
C THR A 7 -0.23 10.70 0.34
N VAL A 8 -0.57 9.66 1.10
CA VAL A 8 -0.03 8.31 0.90
C VAL A 8 -1.16 7.28 0.88
N TYR A 9 -1.13 6.39 -0.11
CA TYR A 9 -1.88 5.14 -0.12
C TYR A 9 -0.92 3.96 0.06
N ILE A 10 -1.32 2.99 0.89
CA ILE A 10 -0.53 1.78 1.14
C ILE A 10 -1.47 0.59 1.10
N GLU A 11 -1.10 -0.44 0.35
CA GLU A 11 -1.79 -1.72 0.35
C GLU A 11 -0.84 -2.92 0.35
N THR A 12 -1.34 -4.07 0.77
CA THR A 12 -0.65 -5.34 0.59
C THR A 12 -0.83 -5.85 -0.83
N GLY A 13 0.23 -6.04 -1.60
CA GLY A 13 0.14 -6.48 -3.00
C GLY A 13 -0.11 -7.99 -3.17
N ASN A 14 -0.78 -8.65 -2.24
CA ASN A 14 -0.96 -10.11 -2.26
C ASN A 14 -2.03 -10.58 -3.26
N GLU A 15 -2.97 -9.70 -3.64
CA GLU A 15 -4.05 -10.01 -4.58
C GLU A 15 -3.68 -9.72 -6.04
N GLY A 16 -2.49 -9.16 -6.30
CA GLY A 16 -2.06 -8.75 -7.65
C GLY A 16 -2.85 -7.56 -8.20
N PRO A 17 -2.57 -7.09 -9.42
CA PRO A 17 -3.26 -5.95 -10.02
C PRO A 17 -4.78 -6.15 -10.21
N GLU A 18 -5.24 -7.40 -10.21
CA GLU A 18 -6.64 -7.78 -10.36
C GLU A 18 -7.51 -7.55 -9.11
N GLY A 19 -6.90 -7.27 -7.95
CA GLY A 19 -7.63 -7.11 -6.70
C GLY A 19 -6.91 -6.19 -5.70
N LEU A 20 -7.68 -5.61 -4.78
CA LEU A 20 -7.12 -4.78 -3.72
C LEU A 20 -6.81 -5.60 -2.48
N GLY A 21 -5.58 -5.44 -1.98
CA GLY A 21 -5.20 -6.03 -0.71
C GLY A 21 -5.63 -5.19 0.48
N PHE A 22 -5.06 -5.51 1.64
CA PHE A 22 -5.36 -4.75 2.85
C PHE A 22 -4.64 -3.41 2.83
N ALA A 23 -5.42 -2.34 2.97
CA ALA A 23 -4.96 -1.04 3.43
C ALA A 23 -5.08 -0.96 4.97
N TYR A 24 -4.59 0.14 5.55
CA TYR A 24 -4.42 0.27 7.01
C TYR A 24 -5.02 1.55 7.57
N SER A 25 -5.38 1.52 8.85
CA SER A 25 -5.62 2.73 9.64
C SER A 25 -4.30 3.47 9.93
N GLY A 26 -4.38 4.74 10.32
CA GLY A 26 -3.19 5.55 10.64
C GLY A 26 -2.41 5.12 11.89
N ASN A 27 -2.87 4.09 12.61
CA ASN A 27 -2.27 3.60 13.86
C ASN A 27 -2.00 2.09 13.87
N VAL A 28 -2.11 1.41 12.73
CA VAL A 28 -1.84 -0.04 12.61
C VAL A 28 -0.79 -0.29 11.53
N ALA A 29 0.16 -1.18 11.82
CA ALA A 29 1.15 -1.71 10.88
C ALA A 29 1.80 -0.62 9.99
N TRP A 30 1.74 -0.77 8.66
CA TRP A 30 2.32 0.19 7.71
C TRP A 30 1.70 1.59 7.79
N GLY A 31 0.42 1.70 8.16
CA GLY A 31 -0.23 2.99 8.34
C GLY A 31 0.29 3.77 9.56
N ALA A 32 0.63 3.06 10.65
CA ALA A 32 1.31 3.66 11.80
C ALA A 32 2.70 4.20 11.42
N LEU A 33 3.48 3.39 10.70
CA LEU A 33 4.82 3.78 10.24
C LEU A 33 4.76 5.00 9.32
N ALA A 34 3.88 5.00 8.32
CA ALA A 34 3.69 6.11 7.40
C ALA A 34 3.33 7.41 8.12
N THR A 35 2.42 7.33 9.10
CA THR A 35 2.01 8.47 9.92
C THR A 35 3.18 9.01 10.75
N GLN A 36 3.98 8.12 11.34
CA GLN A 36 5.14 8.47 12.16
C GLN A 36 6.26 9.16 11.37
N VAL A 37 6.49 8.74 10.12
CA VAL A 37 7.50 9.35 9.23
C VAL A 37 6.98 10.59 8.49
N GLY A 38 5.77 11.05 8.80
CA GLY A 38 5.23 12.32 8.31
C GLY A 38 4.40 12.22 7.03
N GLY A 39 3.97 11.03 6.62
CA GLY A 39 2.95 10.86 5.57
C GLY A 39 1.55 11.22 6.07
N ASP A 40 0.71 11.68 5.14
CA ASP A 40 -0.73 11.84 5.36
C ASP A 40 -1.48 10.67 4.73
N LEU A 41 -1.72 9.61 5.51
CA LEU A 41 -2.33 8.38 5.00
C LEU A 41 -3.80 8.63 4.63
N ILE A 42 -4.15 8.44 3.36
CA ILE A 42 -5.51 8.75 2.88
C ILE A 42 -6.57 7.83 3.51
N THR A 43 -6.19 6.63 3.94
CA THR A 43 -7.09 5.61 4.50
C THR A 43 -7.34 5.75 6.01
N LYS A 44 -6.70 6.71 6.68
CA LYS A 44 -6.68 6.82 8.16
C LYS A 44 -8.06 6.93 8.81
N ASP A 45 -9.04 7.52 8.11
CA ASP A 45 -10.39 7.78 8.62
C ASP A 45 -11.45 6.80 8.10
N VAL A 46 -11.10 5.95 7.13
CA VAL A 46 -12.04 5.00 6.48
C VAL A 46 -11.74 3.53 6.80
N VAL A 47 -10.49 3.20 7.15
CA VAL A 47 -10.09 1.86 7.60
C VAL A 47 -9.98 1.84 9.11
N GLN A 48 -10.70 0.95 9.79
CA GLN A 48 -10.66 0.86 11.25
C GLN A 48 -9.37 0.21 11.81
N LYS A 49 -8.85 -0.82 11.13
CA LYS A 49 -7.57 -1.47 11.49
C LYS A 49 -6.80 -1.87 10.24
N ALA A 50 -7.30 -2.87 9.53
CA ALA A 50 -6.78 -3.31 8.24
C ALA A 50 -7.93 -3.90 7.42
N GLY A 51 -7.96 -3.60 6.13
CA GLY A 51 -8.99 -4.09 5.21
C GLY A 51 -8.87 -3.41 3.85
N PRO A 52 -9.47 -4.00 2.80
CA PRO A 52 -9.48 -3.38 1.48
C PRO A 52 -10.33 -2.10 1.52
N VAL A 53 -10.03 -1.18 0.63
CA VAL A 53 -10.83 0.02 0.37
C VAL A 53 -11.44 -0.07 -1.02
N ASN A 54 -12.43 0.78 -1.31
CA ASN A 54 -12.99 0.87 -2.65
C ASN A 54 -11.92 1.45 -3.63
N PRO A 55 -11.72 0.87 -4.84
CA PRO A 55 -10.89 1.48 -5.89
C PRO A 55 -11.23 2.94 -6.22
N GLU A 56 -12.52 3.31 -6.30
CA GLU A 56 -12.97 4.67 -6.59
C GLU A 56 -12.51 5.67 -5.52
N PHE A 57 -12.41 5.23 -4.26
CA PHE A 57 -11.86 6.06 -3.19
C PHE A 57 -10.40 6.43 -3.46
N ILE A 58 -9.59 5.49 -3.97
CA ILE A 58 -8.18 5.76 -4.26
C ILE A 58 -8.07 6.78 -5.40
N LEU A 59 -8.89 6.62 -6.43
CA LEU A 59 -8.94 7.53 -7.59
C LEU A 59 -9.39 8.94 -7.20
N GLU A 60 -10.45 9.05 -6.38
CA GLU A 60 -10.98 10.34 -5.92
C GLU A 60 -9.97 11.08 -5.04
N ARG A 61 -9.23 10.34 -4.20
CA ARG A 61 -8.23 10.93 -3.29
C ARG A 61 -6.92 11.29 -3.96
N ASN A 62 -6.60 10.69 -5.11
CA ASN A 62 -5.42 10.98 -5.93
C ASN A 62 -4.13 11.20 -5.09
N PRO A 63 -3.65 10.17 -4.37
CA PRO A 63 -2.53 10.32 -3.44
C PRO A 63 -1.23 10.67 -4.16
N ASP A 64 -0.39 11.48 -3.53
CA ASP A 64 0.94 11.84 -4.04
C ASP A 64 1.87 10.61 -4.16
N ILE A 65 1.68 9.62 -3.29
CA ILE A 65 2.49 8.41 -3.21
C ILE A 65 1.59 7.18 -3.07
N ILE A 66 1.85 6.16 -3.87
CA ILE A 66 1.28 4.81 -3.72
C ILE A 66 2.42 3.85 -3.35
N MET A 67 2.23 3.07 -2.28
CA MET A 67 3.15 2.01 -1.87
C MET A 67 2.45 0.65 -1.87
N ILE A 68 2.90 -0.23 -2.76
CA ILE A 68 2.43 -1.61 -2.84
C ILE A 68 3.41 -2.50 -2.09
N ILE A 69 2.98 -3.11 -0.99
CA ILE A 69 3.85 -3.94 -0.15
C ILE A 69 4.00 -5.31 -0.79
N GLY A 70 5.25 -5.68 -1.12
CA GLY A 70 5.59 -6.98 -1.67
C GLY A 70 6.05 -8.00 -0.63
N SER A 71 5.93 -9.29 -0.98
CA SER A 71 6.40 -10.42 -0.18
C SER A 71 6.50 -11.68 -1.05
N TYR A 72 6.70 -12.83 -0.42
CA TYR A 72 6.71 -14.15 -1.06
C TYR A 72 5.34 -14.84 -0.92
N TRP A 73 4.47 -14.68 -1.93
CA TRP A 73 3.19 -15.39 -2.04
C TRP A 73 3.19 -16.33 -3.27
N PRO A 74 3.79 -17.53 -3.20
CA PRO A 74 3.97 -18.41 -4.36
C PRO A 74 2.66 -18.93 -4.98
N LYS A 75 1.56 -18.94 -4.20
CA LYS A 75 0.22 -19.32 -4.68
C LYS A 75 -0.52 -18.20 -5.43
N LYS A 76 0.04 -16.98 -5.45
CA LYS A 76 -0.52 -15.78 -6.09
C LYS A 76 0.51 -15.29 -7.12
N PRO A 77 0.48 -15.78 -8.37
CA PRO A 77 1.54 -15.54 -9.35
C PRO A 77 1.70 -14.06 -9.72
N THR A 78 0.62 -13.30 -9.66
CA THR A 78 0.50 -11.86 -9.95
C THR A 78 0.78 -10.97 -8.73
N SER A 79 1.00 -11.54 -7.54
CA SER A 79 1.28 -10.76 -6.33
C SER A 79 2.62 -10.03 -6.40
N MET A 80 2.68 -8.84 -5.81
CA MET A 80 3.90 -8.03 -5.75
C MET A 80 5.02 -8.81 -5.06
N ARG A 81 6.03 -9.19 -5.83
CA ARG A 81 7.09 -10.10 -5.37
C ARG A 81 8.24 -9.29 -4.80
N LEU A 82 8.62 -9.53 -3.55
CA LEU A 82 9.84 -9.04 -2.92
C LEU A 82 10.45 -10.15 -2.03
N GLY A 83 11.75 -10.06 -1.75
CA GLY A 83 12.47 -11.00 -0.91
C GLY A 83 13.50 -11.84 -1.67
N PHE A 84 13.89 -12.98 -1.11
CA PHE A 84 15.04 -13.77 -1.60
C PHE A 84 14.81 -14.52 -2.92
N ASP A 85 13.55 -14.77 -3.29
CA ASP A 85 13.18 -15.56 -4.48
C ASP A 85 12.80 -14.67 -5.69
N THR A 86 13.30 -13.44 -5.72
CA THR A 86 13.11 -12.51 -6.83
C THR A 86 14.30 -11.58 -6.98
N ASN A 87 14.29 -10.76 -8.01
CA ASN A 87 15.23 -9.67 -8.21
C ASN A 87 14.45 -8.43 -8.68
N GLU A 88 15.15 -7.29 -8.77
CA GLU A 88 14.54 -6.02 -9.16
C GLU A 88 13.80 -6.10 -10.50
N ALA A 89 14.41 -6.67 -11.53
CA ALA A 89 13.79 -6.81 -12.85
C ALA A 89 12.48 -7.59 -12.79
N LYS A 90 12.48 -8.75 -12.13
CA LYS A 90 11.29 -9.59 -11.98
C LYS A 90 10.20 -8.96 -11.11
N SER A 91 10.57 -8.12 -10.15
CA SER A 91 9.61 -7.37 -9.33
C SER A 91 8.97 -6.20 -10.08
N GLN A 92 9.65 -5.64 -11.09
CA GLN A 92 9.14 -4.54 -11.91
C GLN A 92 8.32 -5.00 -13.13
N GLU A 93 8.37 -6.28 -13.48
CA GLU A 93 7.56 -6.89 -14.55
C GLU A 93 6.09 -7.12 -14.15
N LEU A 94 5.82 -7.13 -12.84
CA LEU A 94 4.50 -7.37 -12.24
C LEU A 94 3.70 -6.07 -12.14
#